data_AF-A0A2J8AK13-F1
#
_entry.id   AF-A0A2J8AK13-F1
#
_cell.length_a   1.000
_cell.length_b   1.000
_cell.length_c   1.000
_cell.angle_alpha   90.00
_cell.angle_beta   90.00
_cell.angle_gamma   90.00
#
_symmetry.space_group_name_H-M   'P 1'
#
loop_
_entity.id
_entity.type
_entity.pdbx_description
1 polymer ?
#
loop_
_entity_poly.entity_id
_entity_poly.type
_entity_poly.pdbx_seq_one_letter_code
_entity_poly.pdbx_strand_id
1 'polypeptide(L)'
;MVRMWALIAAPAMALARGLPWHAALGHYMGTGGKTLADARGDVFRGLEVVEAACGIAPYMAGEMVENVASGGIDCYSLRQPLGVVAGICPFNFPAMVPLWMFPLAVTAGNTFLLKPSERDPGAAVMLADLAQQAGLPK
;
A
#
# COMPACT_ATOMS: atom_id res chain seq x y z
N MET A 1 3.04 -9.53 16.01
CA MET A 1 4.13 -8.93 15.21
C MET A 1 4.69 -9.85 14.12
N VAL A 2 4.83 -11.17 14.33
CA VAL A 2 5.43 -12.11 13.35
C VAL A 2 4.64 -12.27 12.02
N ARG A 3 3.38 -11.82 11.94
CA ARG A 3 2.56 -11.87 10.70
C ARG A 3 2.66 -10.64 9.79
N MET A 4 3.24 -9.54 10.27
CA MET A 4 3.40 -8.30 9.48
C MET A 4 4.55 -8.42 8.47
N TRP A 5 5.53 -9.29 8.76
CA TRP A 5 6.70 -9.53 7.90
C TRP A 5 6.32 -10.18 6.56
N ALA A 6 5.27 -11.02 6.53
CA ALA A 6 4.78 -11.64 5.29
C ALA A 6 4.24 -10.60 4.30
N LEU A 7 3.60 -9.52 4.80
CA LEU A 7 3.04 -8.44 3.98
C LEU A 7 4.10 -7.52 3.38
N ILE A 8 5.22 -7.34 4.08
CA ILE A 8 6.35 -6.51 3.65
C ILE A 8 7.27 -7.30 2.70
N ALA A 9 7.43 -8.60 2.92
CA ALA A 9 8.27 -9.47 2.09
C ALA A 9 7.57 -9.95 0.81
N ALA A 10 6.24 -9.98 0.76
CA ALA A 10 5.54 -10.56 -0.37
C ALA A 10 5.46 -9.71 -1.65
N PRO A 11 5.43 -8.37 -1.62
CA PRO A 11 5.69 -7.56 -2.82
C PRO A 11 7.08 -7.88 -3.39
N ALA A 12 8.08 -8.03 -2.52
CA ALA A 12 9.44 -8.46 -2.87
C ALA A 12 9.52 -9.93 -3.36
N MET A 13 8.66 -10.82 -2.88
CA MET A 13 8.58 -12.22 -3.37
C MET A 13 7.76 -12.36 -4.66
N ALA A 14 6.76 -11.52 -4.91
CA ALA A 14 6.07 -11.42 -6.20
C ALA A 14 7.00 -10.84 -7.27
N LEU A 15 7.86 -9.88 -6.89
CA LEU A 15 9.03 -9.44 -7.67
C LEU A 15 10.00 -10.60 -7.96
N ALA A 16 10.20 -11.55 -7.05
CA ALA A 16 11.13 -12.68 -7.19
C ALA A 16 10.64 -13.84 -8.08
N ARG A 17 9.34 -13.92 -8.44
CA ARG A 17 8.76 -15.05 -9.20
C ARG A 17 8.76 -14.90 -10.74
N GLY A 18 9.34 -13.83 -11.29
CA GLY A 18 9.62 -13.71 -12.73
C GLY A 18 8.41 -13.61 -13.66
N LEU A 19 7.18 -13.44 -13.15
CA LEU A 19 5.98 -13.18 -13.96
C LEU A 19 5.86 -11.67 -14.25
N PRO A 20 5.63 -11.23 -15.50
CA PRO A 20 5.63 -9.82 -15.87
C PRO A 20 4.30 -9.13 -15.52
N TRP A 21 3.87 -9.20 -14.26
CA TRP A 21 2.60 -8.65 -13.79
C TRP A 21 2.48 -7.14 -13.99
N HIS A 22 3.61 -6.41 -13.83
CA HIS A 22 3.70 -4.98 -14.14
C HIS A 22 3.41 -4.70 -15.62
N ALA A 23 3.84 -5.58 -16.52
CA ALA A 23 3.59 -5.46 -17.95
C ALA A 23 2.13 -5.78 -18.27
N ALA A 24 1.52 -6.76 -17.59
CA ALA A 24 0.11 -7.09 -17.75
C ALA A 24 -0.80 -5.94 -17.29
N LEU A 25 -0.52 -5.36 -16.11
CA LEU A 25 -1.25 -4.20 -15.59
C LEU A 25 -1.05 -2.96 -16.47
N GLY A 26 0.20 -2.71 -16.90
CA GLY A 26 0.51 -1.63 -17.84
C GLY A 26 -0.14 -1.81 -19.20
N HIS A 27 -0.22 -3.04 -19.72
CA HIS A 27 -0.90 -3.36 -20.97
C HIS A 27 -2.40 -3.11 -20.86
N TYR A 28 -3.04 -3.59 -19.78
CA TYR A 28 -4.46 -3.34 -19.51
C TYR A 28 -4.77 -1.84 -19.50
N MET A 29 -4.03 -1.05 -18.72
CA MET A 29 -4.26 0.40 -18.66
C MET A 29 -3.98 1.10 -20.00
N GLY A 30 -3.08 0.56 -20.81
CA GLY A 30 -2.87 1.00 -22.20
C GLY A 30 -4.12 0.82 -23.07
N THR A 31 -4.91 -0.24 -22.86
CA THR A 31 -6.20 -0.42 -23.55
C THR A 31 -7.27 0.59 -23.12
N GLY A 32 -7.13 1.17 -21.92
CA GLY A 32 -8.03 2.20 -21.35
C GLY A 32 -7.80 3.62 -21.86
N GLY A 33 -6.94 3.81 -22.88
CA GLY A 33 -6.71 5.10 -23.54
C GLY A 33 -5.46 5.85 -23.08
N LYS A 34 -4.65 5.28 -22.19
CA LYS A 34 -3.31 5.80 -21.86
C LYS A 34 -2.28 5.29 -22.86
N THR A 35 -1.21 6.06 -23.11
CA THR A 35 -0.05 5.52 -23.81
C THR A 35 0.58 4.41 -22.96
N LEU A 36 1.21 3.42 -23.59
CA LEU A 36 1.88 2.34 -22.85
C LEU A 36 3.00 2.88 -21.94
N ALA A 37 3.67 3.97 -22.34
CA ALA A 37 4.68 4.63 -21.51
C ALA A 37 4.06 5.25 -20.25
N ASP A 38 2.95 5.98 -20.39
CA ASP A 38 2.24 6.57 -19.24
C ASP A 38 1.65 5.50 -18.33
N ALA A 39 1.11 4.42 -18.90
CA ALA A 39 0.59 3.28 -18.14
C ALA A 39 1.69 2.59 -17.33
N ARG A 40 2.88 2.39 -17.91
CA ARG A 40 4.03 1.87 -17.15
C ARG A 40 4.48 2.82 -16.05
N GLY A 41 4.50 4.13 -16.33
CA GLY A 41 4.82 5.15 -15.32
C GLY A 41 3.79 5.25 -14.19
N ASP A 42 2.52 4.92 -14.47
CA ASP A 42 1.45 4.79 -13.46
C ASP A 42 1.73 3.62 -12.51
N VAL A 43 2.05 2.43 -13.03
CA VAL A 43 2.44 1.28 -12.19
C VAL A 43 3.70 1.59 -11.39
N PHE A 44 4.75 2.10 -12.05
CA PHE A 44 6.06 2.30 -11.44
C PHE A 44 6.02 3.29 -10.27
N ARG A 45 5.33 4.42 -10.43
CA ARG A 45 5.16 5.40 -9.33
C ARG A 45 4.33 4.87 -8.17
N GLY A 46 3.42 3.93 -8.44
CA GLY A 46 2.71 3.22 -7.38
C GLY A 46 3.62 2.26 -6.61
N LEU A 47 4.52 1.55 -7.30
CA LEU A 47 5.50 0.64 -6.66
C LEU A 47 6.43 1.35 -5.70
N GLU A 48 6.90 2.55 -6.04
CA GLU A 48 7.76 3.35 -5.16
C GLU A 48 7.11 3.55 -3.78
N VAL A 49 5.77 3.67 -3.73
CA VAL A 49 5.04 3.78 -2.45
C VAL A 49 4.91 2.44 -1.74
N VAL A 50 4.79 1.33 -2.48
CA VAL A 50 4.85 -0.01 -1.88
C VAL A 50 6.21 -0.26 -1.25
N GLU A 51 7.30 0.10 -1.93
CA GLU A 51 8.66 0.04 -1.40
C GLU A 51 8.84 0.92 -0.16
N ALA A 52 8.30 2.14 -0.18
CA ALA A 52 8.30 3.02 0.99
C ALA A 52 7.51 2.41 2.16
N ALA A 53 6.37 1.75 1.89
CA ALA A 53 5.56 1.09 2.92
C ALA A 53 6.33 -0.05 3.60
N CYS A 54 7.20 -0.77 2.88
CA CYS A 54 8.08 -1.78 3.47
C CYS A 54 9.01 -1.21 4.56
N GLY A 55 9.36 0.08 4.45
CA GLY A 55 10.19 0.82 5.40
C GLY A 55 9.41 1.63 6.44
N ILE A 56 8.09 1.42 6.61
CA ILE A 56 7.26 2.34 7.43
C ILE A 56 7.55 2.28 8.94
N ALA A 57 8.27 1.27 9.44
CA ALA A 57 8.42 1.02 10.87
C ALA A 57 8.95 2.22 11.70
N PRO A 58 10.00 2.95 11.28
CA PRO A 58 10.46 4.14 12.00
C PRO A 58 9.40 5.27 12.02
N TYR A 59 8.55 5.36 10.99
CA TYR A 59 7.46 6.35 10.93
C TYR A 59 6.27 6.00 11.84
N MET A 60 6.19 4.73 12.27
CA MET A 60 5.21 4.23 13.23
C MET A 60 5.74 4.24 14.67
N ALA A 61 7.01 4.64 14.89
CA ALA A 61 7.56 4.76 16.23
C ALA A 61 6.82 5.83 17.04
N GLY A 62 6.51 5.50 18.29
CA GLY A 62 6.07 6.46 19.29
C GLY A 62 7.24 7.29 19.82
N GLU A 63 6.92 8.25 20.68
CA GLU A 63 7.91 9.09 21.35
C GLU A 63 7.88 8.83 22.86
N MET A 64 9.00 9.09 23.54
CA MET A 64 9.11 9.01 24.99
C MET A 64 9.85 10.24 25.51
N VAL A 65 9.33 10.83 26.58
CA VAL A 65 9.93 11.96 27.29
C VAL A 65 10.01 11.57 28.77
N GLU A 66 11.24 11.53 29.28
CA GLU A 66 11.52 11.17 30.66
C GLU A 66 11.31 12.38 31.59
N ASN A 67 10.90 12.11 32.83
CA ASN A 67 10.84 13.08 33.93
C ASN A 67 10.08 14.38 33.60
N VAL A 68 8.88 14.25 33.03
CA VAL A 68 8.02 15.38 32.66
C VAL A 68 7.41 16.11 33.86
N ALA A 69 7.41 15.48 35.04
CA ALA A 69 6.92 16.07 36.29
C ALA A 69 7.68 15.51 37.50
N SER A 70 7.65 16.28 38.61
CA SER A 70 8.24 15.86 39.88
C SER A 70 7.62 14.55 40.37
N GLY A 71 8.48 13.64 40.85
CA GLY A 71 8.08 12.31 41.29
C GLY A 71 8.41 11.16 40.33
N GLY A 72 9.23 11.41 39.29
CA GLY A 72 9.69 10.35 38.37
C GLY A 72 8.61 9.92 37.38
N ILE A 73 7.86 10.89 36.85
CA ILE A 73 6.80 10.63 35.87
C ILE A 73 7.38 10.73 34.47
N ASP A 74 7.27 9.65 33.71
CA ASP A 74 7.61 9.59 32.29
C ASP A 74 6.34 9.66 31.43
N CYS A 75 6.47 10.20 30.22
CA CYS A 75 5.40 10.27 29.25
C CYS A 75 5.81 9.54 27.98
N TYR A 76 4.90 8.78 27.37
CA TYR A 76 5.12 8.18 26.06
C TYR A 76 3.87 8.31 25.19
N SER A 77 4.09 8.33 23.88
CA SER A 77 3.05 8.29 22.86
C SER A 77 3.19 7.02 22.03
N LEU A 78 2.07 6.51 21.51
CA LEU A 78 2.04 5.36 20.61
C LEU A 78 1.28 5.73 19.35
N ARG A 79 1.72 5.22 18.20
CA ARG A 79 0.93 5.26 16.95
C ARG A 79 0.18 3.95 16.79
N GLN A 80 -1.14 4.02 16.76
CA GLN A 80 -2.02 2.87 16.61
C GLN A 80 -2.85 2.99 15.33
N PRO A 81 -3.23 1.86 14.70
CA PRO A 81 -4.14 1.89 13.56
C PRO A 81 -5.51 2.46 13.96
N LEU A 82 -6.14 3.14 13.00
CA LEU A 82 -7.50 3.69 13.15
C LEU A 82 -8.58 2.60 13.07
N GLY A 83 -8.25 1.45 12.49
CA GLY A 83 -9.18 0.33 12.29
C GLY A 83 -9.54 0.18 10.81
N VAL A 84 -10.80 0.41 10.46
CA VAL A 84 -11.27 0.32 9.07
C VAL A 84 -11.22 1.70 8.41
N VAL A 85 -10.53 1.80 7.28
CA VAL A 85 -10.43 3.02 6.47
C VAL A 85 -10.86 2.73 5.04
N ALA A 86 -11.27 3.76 4.31
CA ALA A 86 -11.71 3.63 2.93
C ALA A 86 -11.00 4.64 2.01
N GLY A 87 -10.71 4.22 0.79
CA GLY A 87 -10.18 5.06 -0.27
C GLY A 87 -11.08 5.09 -1.49
N ILE A 88 -11.36 6.29 -1.99
CA ILE A 88 -12.13 6.52 -3.21
C ILE A 88 -11.19 7.08 -4.26
N CYS A 89 -10.98 6.34 -5.36
CA CYS A 89 -9.98 6.69 -6.36
C CYS A 89 -10.60 7.25 -7.65
N PRO A 90 -9.99 8.26 -8.28
CA PRO A 90 -10.40 8.78 -9.58
C PRO A 90 -9.97 7.84 -10.72
N PHE A 91 -10.47 8.08 -11.93
CA PHE A 91 -10.21 7.25 -13.11
C PHE A 91 -8.84 7.50 -13.78
N ASN A 92 -8.19 8.63 -13.53
CA ASN A 92 -7.03 9.08 -14.30
C ASN A 92 -5.72 8.40 -13.91
N PHE A 93 -5.65 7.75 -12.76
CA PHE A 93 -4.49 7.00 -12.25
C PHE A 93 -4.94 5.74 -11.53
N PRO A 94 -5.51 4.78 -12.28
CA PRO A 94 -6.23 3.63 -11.76
C PRO A 94 -5.31 2.61 -11.06
N ALA A 95 -3.99 2.68 -11.25
CA ALA A 95 -3.01 1.89 -10.48
C ALA A 95 -2.30 2.73 -9.40
N MET A 96 -1.73 3.88 -9.76
CA MET A 96 -0.92 4.69 -8.84
C MET A 96 -1.71 5.18 -7.64
N VAL A 97 -2.93 5.73 -7.83
CA VAL A 97 -3.68 6.29 -6.70
C VAL A 97 -4.11 5.21 -5.69
N PRO A 98 -4.62 4.04 -6.09
CA PRO A 98 -4.80 2.94 -5.14
C PRO A 98 -3.52 2.55 -4.39
N LEU A 99 -2.39 2.44 -5.10
CA LEU A 99 -1.09 2.10 -4.52
C LEU A 99 -0.53 3.19 -3.59
N TRP A 100 -0.99 4.43 -3.71
CA TRP A 100 -0.67 5.49 -2.75
C TRP A 100 -1.42 5.37 -1.43
N MET A 101 -2.49 4.57 -1.38
CA MET A 101 -3.40 4.53 -0.23
C MET A 101 -3.31 3.20 0.52
N PHE A 102 -3.67 2.09 -0.11
CA PHE A 102 -3.85 0.82 0.60
C PHE A 102 -2.55 0.24 1.18
N PRO A 103 -1.37 0.31 0.52
CA PRO A 103 -0.15 -0.30 1.05
C PRO A 103 0.30 0.33 2.38
N LEU A 104 0.23 1.66 2.47
CA LEU A 104 0.54 2.40 3.70
C LEU A 104 -0.48 2.08 4.78
N ALA A 105 -1.78 2.11 4.45
CA ALA A 105 -2.83 1.86 5.42
C ALA A 105 -2.75 0.45 6.03
N VAL A 106 -2.58 -0.57 5.18
CA VAL A 106 -2.45 -1.96 5.60
C VAL A 106 -1.19 -2.18 6.41
N THR A 107 -0.04 -1.64 5.97
CA THR A 107 1.22 -1.82 6.70
C THR A 107 1.19 -1.11 8.06
N ALA A 108 0.48 0.01 8.17
CA ALA A 108 0.22 0.68 9.45
C ALA A 108 -0.78 -0.09 10.36
N GLY A 109 -1.34 -1.22 9.89
CA GLY A 109 -2.22 -2.09 10.67
C GLY A 109 -3.72 -1.84 10.46
N ASN A 110 -4.12 -1.06 9.46
CA ASN A 110 -5.53 -0.81 9.16
C ASN A 110 -6.11 -1.87 8.21
N THR A 111 -7.42 -2.07 8.29
CA THR A 111 -8.19 -2.70 7.22
C THR A 111 -8.57 -1.64 6.19
N PHE A 112 -8.38 -1.92 4.90
CA PHE A 112 -8.61 -0.94 3.83
C PHE A 112 -9.71 -1.36 2.87
N LEU A 113 -10.69 -0.48 2.65
CA LEU A 113 -11.74 -0.63 1.66
C LEU A 113 -11.45 0.26 0.45
N LEU A 114 -11.25 -0.33 -0.72
CA LEU A 114 -10.96 0.40 -1.95
C LEU A 114 -12.21 0.51 -2.83
N LYS A 115 -12.65 1.74 -3.11
CA LYS A 115 -13.67 2.05 -4.13
C LYS A 115 -13.00 2.72 -5.35
N PRO A 116 -12.69 1.96 -6.41
CA PRO A 116 -12.18 2.57 -7.64
C PRO A 116 -13.27 3.33 -8.39
N SER A 117 -12.87 4.10 -9.40
CA SER A 117 -13.81 4.68 -10.35
C SER A 117 -14.47 3.59 -11.18
N GLU A 118 -15.78 3.71 -11.37
CA GLU A 118 -16.59 2.85 -12.24
C GLU A 118 -16.17 2.90 -13.72
N ARG A 119 -15.42 3.94 -14.12
CA ARG A 119 -14.91 4.10 -15.49
C ARG A 119 -13.70 3.21 -15.79
N ASP A 120 -12.92 2.88 -14.77
CA ASP A 120 -11.74 2.03 -14.90
C ASP A 120 -11.47 1.26 -13.58
N PRO A 121 -12.29 0.24 -13.28
CA PRO A 121 -12.16 -0.53 -12.04
C PRO A 121 -11.12 -1.66 -12.13
N GLY A 122 -10.71 -2.06 -13.34
CA GLY A 122 -9.99 -3.33 -13.52
C GLY A 122 -8.58 -3.33 -12.93
N ALA A 123 -7.88 -2.20 -12.98
CA ALA A 123 -6.55 -2.09 -12.36
C ALA A 123 -6.62 -2.33 -10.84
N ALA A 124 -7.63 -1.76 -10.16
CA ALA A 124 -7.84 -1.95 -8.73
C ALA A 124 -8.18 -3.42 -8.38
N VAL A 125 -8.97 -4.10 -9.23
CA VAL A 125 -9.28 -5.53 -9.06
C VAL A 125 -8.01 -6.38 -9.19
N MET A 126 -7.17 -6.11 -10.19
CA MET A 126 -5.88 -6.80 -10.35
C MET A 126 -4.96 -6.57 -9.15
N LEU A 127 -4.90 -5.35 -8.63
CA LEU A 127 -4.12 -5.05 -7.42
C LEU A 127 -4.63 -5.81 -6.19
N ALA A 128 -5.94 -5.95 -6.03
CA ALA A 128 -6.53 -6.72 -4.94
C ALA A 128 -6.21 -8.23 -5.03
N ASP A 129 -6.18 -8.79 -6.24
CA ASP A 129 -5.76 -10.17 -6.47
C ASP A 129 -4.26 -10.35 -6.19
N LEU A 130 -3.41 -9.43 -6.68
CA LEU A 130 -1.98 -9.42 -6.38
C LEU A 130 -1.71 -9.31 -4.87
N ALA A 131 -2.46 -8.50 -4.13
CA ALA A 131 -2.34 -8.37 -2.68
C ALA A 131 -2.70 -9.69 -1.96
N GLN A 132 -3.75 -10.39 -2.42
CA GLN A 132 -4.10 -11.71 -1.88
C GLN A 132 -3.04 -12.76 -2.20
N GLN A 133 -2.50 -12.78 -3.43
CA GLN A 133 -1.38 -13.65 -3.80
C GLN A 133 -0.11 -13.35 -2.99
N ALA A 134 0.07 -12.09 -2.59
CA ALA A 134 1.09 -11.65 -1.66
C ALA A 134 0.79 -12.02 -0.19
N GLY A 135 -0.31 -12.70 0.11
CA GLY A 135 -0.62 -13.17 1.46
C GLY A 135 -1.24 -12.12 2.38
N LEU A 136 -1.86 -11.06 1.82
CA LEU A 136 -2.75 -10.19 2.60
C LEU A 136 -3.88 -11.02 3.23
N PRO A 137 -4.09 -10.93 4.56
CA PRO A 137 -5.19 -11.62 5.23
C PRO A 137 -6.56 -11.18 4.69
N LYS A 138 -7.51 -12.10 4.70
CA LYS A 138 -8.93 -11.84 4.40
C LYS A 138 -9.63 -11.17 5.57
#